data_AF-A0A165RFH8-F1
#
_entry.id   AF-A0A165RFH8-F1
#
_cell.length_a   1.000
_cell.length_b   1.000
_cell.length_c   1.000
_cell.angle_alpha   90.00
_cell.angle_beta   90.00
_cell.angle_gamma   90.00
#
_symmetry.space_group_name_H-M   'P 1'
#
loop_
_entity.id
_entity.type
_entity.pdbx_description
1 polymer ?
#
loop_
_entity_poly.entity_id
_entity_poly.type
_entity_poly.pdbx_seq_one_letter_code
_entity_poly.pdbx_strand_id
1 'polypeptide(L)'
;MPPKRKSTDGVASTSKKARSNVDYAPAAALVSAVLATPATYAIPEEDEDVRELLWRPSCKTNSAKWTYVGICPDPAVFGVLMGLDGPPTFKQKKFSKAEFQDLIGNCEGHARYNTLYITGDHVNVRWSETGEFKFSGSYGISYS
;
A
#
# COMPACT_ATOMS: atom_id res chain seq x y z
N MET A 1 40.36 22.38 -26.99
CA MET A 1 40.40 22.12 -25.53
C MET A 1 39.02 22.38 -24.96
N PRO A 2 38.32 21.39 -24.37
CA PRO A 2 37.05 21.64 -23.71
C PRO A 2 37.29 22.25 -22.32
N PRO A 3 36.49 23.25 -21.88
CA PRO A 3 36.70 23.90 -20.60
C PRO A 3 36.35 22.97 -19.42
N LYS A 4 37.28 22.86 -18.47
CA LYS A 4 37.15 22.11 -17.21
C LYS A 4 35.96 22.64 -16.40
N ARG A 5 34.99 21.78 -16.07
CA ARG A 5 33.96 22.07 -15.08
C ARG A 5 34.61 22.20 -13.70
N LYS A 6 34.42 23.35 -13.05
CA LYS A 6 34.77 23.62 -11.65
C LYS A 6 33.72 22.92 -10.78
N SER A 7 34.11 21.87 -10.04
CA SER A 7 33.26 21.28 -8.99
C SER A 7 33.14 22.28 -7.85
N THR A 8 31.92 22.74 -7.58
CA THR A 8 31.57 23.40 -6.33
C THR A 8 30.86 22.35 -5.47
N ASP A 9 31.35 22.16 -4.24
CA ASP A 9 30.78 21.28 -3.23
C ASP A 9 29.29 21.59 -3.00
N GLY A 10 28.44 20.76 -3.59
CA GLY A 10 27.02 20.72 -3.31
C GLY A 10 26.80 19.83 -2.09
N VAL A 11 26.47 20.45 -0.96
CA VAL A 11 26.02 19.77 0.26
C VAL A 11 24.95 18.75 -0.12
N ALA A 12 25.25 17.47 0.10
CA ALA A 12 24.31 16.38 -0.09
C ALA A 12 23.12 16.58 0.85
N SER A 13 21.98 17.01 0.30
CA SER A 13 20.71 17.03 1.02
C SER A 13 20.32 15.58 1.33
N THR A 14 20.43 15.20 2.60
CA THR A 14 20.10 13.88 3.13
C THR A 14 18.59 13.66 3.13
N SER A 15 18.02 13.38 1.96
CA SER A 15 16.67 12.83 1.88
C SER A 15 16.67 11.33 2.18
N LYS A 16 17.13 10.94 3.38
CA LYS A 16 16.76 9.65 3.96
C LYS A 16 15.34 9.81 4.52
N LYS A 17 14.34 9.72 3.64
CA LYS A 17 12.97 9.51 4.09
C LYS A 17 12.98 8.20 4.89
N ALA A 18 12.78 8.31 6.20
CA ALA A 18 12.71 7.17 7.08
C ALA A 18 11.73 6.16 6.46
N ARG A 19 12.23 4.95 6.18
CA ARG A 19 11.38 3.77 6.08
C ARG A 19 10.44 3.87 7.27
N SER A 20 9.13 3.71 7.05
CA SER A 20 8.18 3.55 8.15
C SER A 20 8.85 2.64 9.15
N ASN A 21 9.08 3.14 10.37
CA ASN A 21 9.63 2.35 11.45
C ASN A 21 8.53 1.33 11.76
N VAL A 22 8.51 0.24 10.99
CA VAL A 22 7.63 -0.88 11.24
C VAL A 22 8.12 -1.38 12.57
N ASP A 23 7.33 -1.18 13.61
CA ASP A 23 7.68 -1.66 14.92
C ASP A 23 7.68 -3.19 14.86
N TYR A 24 8.87 -3.76 14.77
CA TYR A 24 9.08 -5.20 14.78
C TYR A 24 9.17 -5.73 16.21
N ALA A 25 9.06 -4.89 17.24
CA ALA A 25 9.02 -5.35 18.63
C ALA A 25 8.00 -6.49 18.87
N PRO A 26 6.74 -6.44 18.38
CA PRO A 26 5.81 -7.56 18.55
C PRO A 26 6.28 -8.83 17.83
N ALA A 27 6.86 -8.71 16.63
CA ALA A 27 7.39 -9.86 15.89
C ALA A 27 8.65 -10.44 16.55
N ALA A 28 9.54 -9.58 17.06
CA ALA A 28 10.76 -9.97 17.75
C ALA A 28 10.46 -10.63 19.10
N ALA A 29 9.42 -10.18 19.81
CA ALA A 29 8.93 -10.80 21.03
C ALA A 29 8.37 -12.21 20.76
N LEU A 30 7.59 -12.38 19.69
CA LEU A 30 7.12 -13.70 19.26
C LEU A 30 8.27 -14.63 18.87
N VAL A 31 9.23 -14.16 18.08
CA VAL A 31 10.41 -14.95 17.69
C VAL A 31 11.22 -15.37 18.91
N SER A 32 11.41 -14.46 19.88
CA SER A 32 12.12 -14.77 21.13
C SER A 32 11.37 -15.80 21.98
N ALA A 33 10.04 -15.72 22.04
CA ALA A 33 9.22 -16.70 22.75
C ALA A 33 9.25 -18.09 22.09
N VAL A 34 9.25 -18.15 20.76
CA VAL A 34 9.40 -19.41 20.00
C VAL A 34 10.78 -20.02 20.22
N LEU A 35 11.85 -19.21 20.20
CA LEU A 35 13.22 -19.68 20.44
C LEU A 35 13.48 -20.08 21.90
N ALA A 36 12.79 -19.47 22.86
CA ALA A 36 12.87 -19.81 24.28
C ALA A 36 12.18 -21.13 24.62
N THR A 37 11.21 -21.55 23.78
CA THR A 37 10.44 -22.79 23.97
C THR A 37 10.31 -23.55 22.65
N PRO A 38 11.42 -24.04 22.07
CA PRO A 38 11.42 -24.66 20.75
C PRO A 38 10.62 -25.98 20.71
N ALA A 39 10.37 -26.60 21.87
CA ALA A 39 9.60 -27.84 22.01
C ALA A 39 8.09 -27.62 22.23
N THR A 40 7.65 -26.38 22.45
CA THR A 40 6.24 -26.06 22.79
C THR A 40 5.68 -25.00 21.86
N TYR A 41 6.02 -25.06 20.58
CA TYR A 41 5.19 -24.37 19.60
C TYR A 41 3.92 -25.21 19.45
N ALA A 42 2.85 -24.78 20.12
CA ALA A 42 1.52 -25.35 19.91
C ALA A 42 1.12 -25.02 18.47
N ILE A 43 1.47 -25.93 17.55
CA ILE A 43 0.88 -25.94 16.22
C ILE A 43 -0.60 -26.14 16.48
N PRO A 44 -1.47 -25.20 16.07
CA PRO A 44 -2.88 -25.40 16.27
C PRO A 44 -3.29 -26.72 15.61
N GLU A 45 -3.93 -27.61 16.36
CA GLU A 45 -4.37 -28.91 15.85
C GLU A 45 -5.62 -28.76 14.96
N GLU A 46 -6.36 -27.66 15.19
CA GLU A 46 -7.56 -27.32 14.43
C GLU A 46 -7.22 -26.52 13.17
N ASP A 47 -7.81 -26.95 12.07
CA ASP A 47 -7.66 -26.36 10.74
C ASP A 47 -7.98 -24.86 10.71
N GLU A 48 -8.95 -24.42 11.51
CA GLU A 48 -9.36 -23.02 11.61
C GLU A 48 -8.29 -22.15 12.27
N ASP A 49 -7.67 -22.61 13.35
CA ASP A 49 -6.64 -21.85 14.07
C ASP A 49 -5.35 -21.74 13.24
N VAL A 50 -5.00 -22.77 12.46
CA VAL A 50 -3.90 -22.70 11.49
C VAL A 50 -4.20 -21.67 10.39
N ARG A 51 -5.46 -21.62 9.92
CA ARG A 51 -5.91 -20.61 8.94
C ARG A 51 -5.87 -19.21 9.53
N GLU A 52 -6.22 -19.03 10.80
CA GLU A 52 -6.13 -17.75 11.51
C GLU A 52 -4.69 -17.25 11.63
N LEU A 53 -3.76 -18.18 11.89
CA LEU A 53 -2.33 -17.88 12.07
C LEU A 53 -1.63 -17.51 10.76
N LEU A 54 -2.02 -18.13 9.65
CA LEU A 54 -1.47 -17.87 8.30
C LEU A 54 -2.07 -16.64 7.64
N TRP A 55 -3.27 -16.22 8.05
CA TRP A 55 -3.97 -15.08 7.48
C TRP A 55 -3.42 -13.74 7.99
N ARG A 56 -3.40 -12.71 7.13
CA ARG A 56 -2.91 -11.38 7.49
C ARG A 56 -3.86 -10.75 8.52
N PRO A 57 -3.50 -10.63 9.82
CA PRO A 57 -4.46 -10.25 10.87
C PRO A 57 -5.03 -8.83 10.65
N SER A 58 -4.24 -7.95 10.04
CA SER A 58 -4.67 -6.60 9.68
C SER A 58 -5.81 -6.53 8.65
N CYS A 59 -6.09 -7.62 7.93
CA CYS A 59 -7.27 -7.72 7.08
C CYS A 59 -8.56 -7.87 7.91
N LYS A 60 -8.51 -8.52 9.08
CA LYS A 60 -9.65 -8.61 10.03
C LYS A 60 -9.94 -7.26 10.67
N THR A 61 -8.91 -6.45 10.94
CA THR A 61 -9.05 -5.09 11.49
C THR A 61 -9.18 -3.99 10.44
N ASN A 62 -9.46 -4.36 9.17
CA ASN A 62 -9.67 -3.42 8.06
C ASN A 62 -8.51 -2.42 7.83
N SER A 63 -7.29 -2.77 8.27
CA SER A 63 -6.13 -1.87 8.31
C SER A 63 -4.99 -2.31 7.37
N ALA A 64 -5.11 -3.46 6.72
CA ALA A 64 -4.11 -3.96 5.78
C ALA A 64 -3.91 -2.99 4.61
N LYS A 65 -2.65 -2.74 4.23
CA LYS A 65 -2.32 -1.77 3.19
C LYS A 65 -2.17 -2.43 1.82
N TRP A 66 -2.73 -1.79 0.81
CA TRP A 66 -2.54 -2.14 -0.60
C TRP A 66 -1.89 -0.99 -1.37
N THR A 67 -1.28 -1.33 -2.50
CA THR A 67 -0.72 -0.38 -3.46
C THR A 67 -0.86 -0.98 -4.84
N TYR A 68 -1.31 -0.16 -5.80
CA TYR A 68 -1.28 -0.46 -7.21
C TYR A 68 -0.44 0.62 -7.92
N VAL A 69 0.44 0.20 -8.81
CA VAL A 69 1.29 1.09 -9.59
C VAL A 69 1.06 0.77 -11.05
N GLY A 70 0.88 1.81 -11.86
CA GLY A 70 0.67 1.69 -13.29
C GLY A 70 1.32 2.84 -14.04
N ILE A 71 1.30 2.74 -15.37
CA ILE A 71 1.78 3.77 -16.28
C ILE A 71 0.64 4.08 -17.25
N CYS A 72 0.31 5.35 -17.37
CA CYS A 72 -0.57 5.94 -18.37
C CYS A 72 0.23 7.03 -19.10
N PRO A 73 0.84 6.73 -20.26
CA PRO A 73 1.73 7.66 -20.95
C PRO A 73 1.04 8.96 -21.39
N ASP A 74 -0.26 8.90 -21.65
CA ASP A 74 -1.08 10.07 -21.99
C ASP A 74 -1.75 10.63 -20.72
N PRO A 75 -1.39 11.84 -20.27
CA PRO A 75 -1.99 12.47 -19.11
C PRO A 75 -3.48 12.78 -19.28
N ALA A 76 -3.94 13.07 -20.51
CA ALA A 76 -5.35 13.38 -20.76
C ALA A 76 -6.23 12.14 -20.58
N VAL A 77 -5.74 10.96 -21.00
CA VAL A 77 -6.42 9.68 -20.77
C VAL A 77 -6.57 9.39 -19.28
N PHE A 78 -5.52 9.61 -18.48
CA PHE A 78 -5.61 9.46 -17.04
C PHE A 78 -6.57 10.49 -16.41
N GLY A 79 -6.59 11.71 -16.95
CA GLY A 79 -7.56 12.74 -16.59
C GLY A 79 -9.00 12.26 -16.74
N VAL A 80 -9.34 11.74 -17.92
CA VAL A 80 -10.66 11.17 -18.22
C VAL A 80 -10.98 9.97 -17.33
N LEU A 81 -10.02 9.04 -17.14
CA LEU A 81 -10.18 7.87 -16.26
C LEU A 81 -10.55 8.27 -14.83
N MET A 82 -9.94 9.34 -14.32
CA MET A 82 -10.14 9.83 -12.97
C MET A 82 -11.24 10.92 -12.87
N GLY A 83 -12.03 11.12 -13.93
CA GLY A 83 -13.12 12.10 -13.95
C GLY A 83 -12.66 13.56 -13.78
N LEU A 84 -11.46 13.88 -14.25
CA LEU A 84 -10.87 15.22 -14.18
C LEU A 84 -11.17 16.00 -15.45
N ASP A 85 -11.29 17.33 -15.32
CA ASP A 85 -11.47 18.26 -16.44
C ASP A 85 -10.13 18.57 -17.14
N GLY A 86 -9.46 17.52 -17.61
CA GLY A 86 -8.16 17.57 -18.28
C GLY A 86 -7.03 16.82 -17.56
N PRO A 87 -5.77 17.03 -17.99
CA PRO A 87 -4.60 16.37 -17.41
C PRO A 87 -4.47 16.60 -15.89
N PRO A 88 -3.97 15.63 -15.12
CA PRO A 88 -3.77 15.80 -13.69
C PRO A 88 -2.83 16.96 -13.38
N THR A 89 -3.30 17.90 -12.55
CA THR A 89 -2.51 19.04 -12.07
C THR A 89 -1.93 18.81 -10.68
N PHE A 90 -2.15 17.63 -10.09
CA PHE A 90 -1.74 17.29 -8.74
C PHE A 90 -0.65 16.22 -8.71
N LYS A 91 0.24 16.30 -7.72
CA LYS A 91 1.18 15.20 -7.40
C LYS A 91 0.53 14.10 -6.57
N GLN A 92 -0.41 14.46 -5.71
CA GLN A 92 -1.21 13.54 -4.90
C GLN A 92 -2.58 14.14 -4.60
N LYS A 93 -3.65 13.35 -4.75
CA LYS A 93 -5.02 13.70 -4.35
C LYS A 93 -5.66 12.53 -3.62
N LYS A 94 -6.53 12.82 -2.66
CA LYS A 94 -7.38 11.81 -2.01
C LYS A 94 -8.71 11.80 -2.73
N PHE A 95 -9.15 10.61 -3.13
CA PHE A 95 -10.49 10.34 -3.63
C PHE A 95 -11.24 9.61 -2.53
N SER A 96 -12.54 9.90 -2.35
CA SER A 96 -13.34 9.08 -1.44
C SER A 96 -13.42 7.65 -1.98
N LYS A 97 -13.68 6.67 -1.11
CA LYS A 97 -13.88 5.27 -1.53
C LYS A 97 -14.96 5.18 -2.62
N ALA A 98 -16.11 5.83 -2.40
CA ALA A 98 -17.23 5.82 -3.33
C ALA A 98 -16.84 6.41 -4.69
N GLU A 99 -16.32 7.65 -4.69
CA GLU A 99 -15.85 8.32 -5.91
C GLU A 99 -14.82 7.49 -6.68
N PHE A 100 -13.88 6.85 -5.98
CA PHE A 100 -12.89 5.99 -6.63
C PHE A 100 -13.52 4.75 -7.26
N GLN A 101 -14.48 4.11 -6.60
CA GLN A 101 -15.18 2.93 -7.12
C GLN A 101 -16.14 3.29 -8.25
N ASP A 102 -16.74 4.47 -8.26
CA ASP A 102 -17.56 4.96 -9.37
C ASP A 102 -16.72 5.18 -10.65
N LEU A 103 -15.47 5.61 -10.48
CA LEU A 103 -14.55 5.87 -11.60
C LEU A 103 -13.86 4.61 -12.12
N ILE A 104 -13.36 3.75 -11.23
CA ILE A 104 -12.54 2.59 -11.57
C ILE A 104 -13.35 1.29 -11.64
N GLY A 105 -14.51 1.26 -11.00
CA GLY A 105 -15.34 0.07 -10.80
C GLY A 105 -15.19 -0.54 -9.41
N ASN A 106 -16.01 -1.57 -9.16
CA ASN A 106 -16.00 -2.30 -7.90
C ASN A 106 -14.69 -3.07 -7.72
N CYS A 107 -13.83 -2.55 -6.82
CA CYS A 107 -12.61 -3.22 -6.40
C CYS A 107 -12.88 -4.23 -5.27
N GLU A 108 -12.87 -5.51 -5.62
CA GLU A 108 -12.96 -6.64 -4.69
C GLU A 108 -11.87 -7.68 -4.97
N GLY A 109 -11.50 -8.46 -3.95
CA GLY A 109 -10.52 -9.53 -4.08
C GLY A 109 -10.97 -10.79 -3.36
N HIS A 110 -10.98 -11.93 -4.04
CA HIS A 110 -11.40 -13.18 -3.43
C HIS A 110 -10.21 -13.95 -2.84
N ALA A 111 -10.29 -14.23 -1.55
CA ALA A 111 -9.48 -15.21 -0.86
C ALA A 111 -10.32 -16.46 -0.59
N ARG A 112 -9.66 -17.59 -0.31
CA ARG A 112 -10.29 -18.92 -0.22
C ARG A 112 -11.57 -18.97 0.65
N TYR A 113 -11.64 -18.18 1.71
CA TYR A 113 -12.79 -18.11 2.63
C TYR A 113 -13.33 -16.70 2.87
N ASN A 114 -12.82 -15.69 2.16
CA ASN A 114 -13.17 -14.29 2.41
C ASN A 114 -13.20 -13.50 1.11
N THR A 115 -14.08 -12.51 1.03
CA THR A 115 -13.98 -11.45 0.02
C THR A 115 -13.39 -10.19 0.66
N LEU A 116 -12.45 -9.58 -0.04
CA LEU A 116 -11.71 -8.40 0.40
C LEU A 116 -12.23 -7.17 -0.31
N TYR A 117 -12.33 -6.07 0.44
CA TYR A 117 -12.81 -4.80 -0.06
C TYR A 117 -11.88 -3.66 0.37
N ILE A 118 -11.97 -2.53 -0.34
CA ILE A 118 -11.37 -1.28 0.14
C ILE A 118 -12.13 -0.85 1.40
N THR A 119 -11.40 -0.59 2.48
CA THR A 119 -11.96 -0.29 3.80
C THR A 119 -11.64 1.13 4.28
N GLY A 120 -10.63 1.77 3.72
CA GLY A 120 -10.31 3.17 4.07
C GLY A 120 -11.30 4.15 3.43
N ASP A 121 -11.63 5.23 4.15
CA ASP A 121 -12.51 6.30 3.66
C ASP A 121 -12.03 6.95 2.36
N HIS A 122 -10.70 6.95 2.17
CA HIS A 122 -10.05 7.55 1.02
C HIS A 122 -9.01 6.64 0.38
N VAL A 123 -8.94 6.70 -0.95
CA VAL A 123 -7.84 6.18 -1.76
C VAL A 123 -6.90 7.33 -2.10
N ASN A 124 -5.60 7.12 -1.87
CA ASN A 124 -4.57 8.08 -2.26
C ASN A 124 -4.13 7.79 -3.69
N VAL A 125 -4.31 8.78 -4.55
CA VAL A 125 -3.89 8.76 -5.95
C VAL A 125 -2.70 9.68 -6.13
N ARG A 126 -1.55 9.12 -6.51
CA ARG A 126 -0.36 9.88 -6.92
C ARG A 126 -0.19 9.81 -8.43
N TRP A 127 0.30 10.91 -8.97
CA TRP A 127 0.59 11.08 -10.39
C TRP A 127 1.98 11.68 -10.56
N SER A 128 2.72 11.22 -11.57
CA SER A 128 3.96 11.84 -12.04
C SER A 128 3.76 12.40 -13.44
N GLU A 129 4.51 13.47 -13.77
CA GLU A 129 4.51 14.06 -15.11
C GLU A 129 5.01 13.08 -16.20
N THR A 130 5.69 12.00 -15.80
CA THR A 130 6.15 10.92 -16.71
C THR A 130 5.06 9.91 -17.07
N GLY A 131 3.84 10.07 -16.55
CA GLY A 131 2.73 9.15 -16.79
C GLY A 131 2.62 8.01 -15.77
N GLU A 132 3.48 7.95 -14.76
CA GLU A 132 3.38 6.94 -13.72
C GLU A 132 2.34 7.35 -12.68
N PHE A 133 1.53 6.40 -12.23
CA PHE A 133 0.56 6.63 -11.18
C PHE A 133 0.60 5.55 -10.11
N LYS A 134 0.19 5.93 -8.91
CA LYS A 134 0.10 5.03 -7.77
C LYS A 134 -1.21 5.24 -7.02
N PHE A 135 -1.97 4.16 -6.90
CA PHE A 135 -3.09 4.07 -5.98
C PHE A 135 -2.64 3.39 -4.69
N SER A 136 -3.15 3.84 -3.55
CA SER A 136 -2.86 3.21 -2.27
C SER A 136 -3.96 3.48 -1.26
N GLY A 137 -4.22 2.50 -0.41
CA GLY A 137 -5.26 2.58 0.60
C GLY A 137 -5.18 1.45 1.62
N SER A 138 -6.28 1.25 2.33
CA SER A 138 -6.50 0.11 3.21
C SER A 138 -7.52 -0.86 2.59
N TYR A 139 -7.35 -2.15 2.86
CA TYR A 139 -8.30 -3.21 2.52
C TYR A 139 -8.49 -4.16 3.70
N GLY A 140 -9.55 -4.96 3.64
CA GLY A 140 -9.86 -5.97 4.65
C GLY A 140 -11.07 -6.80 4.24
N ILE A 141 -11.53 -7.68 5.12
CA ILE A 141 -12.63 -8.62 4.86
C ILE A 141 -14.02 -7.99 4.97
N SER A 142 -14.10 -6.70 5.31
CA SER A 142 -15.29 -5.91 5.62
C SER A 142 -16.50 -6.73 6.11
N TYR A 143 -16.52 -7.03 7.40
CA TYR A 143 -17.77 -6.99 8.14
C TYR A 143 -17.88 -5.55 8.68
N SER A 144 -18.95 -4.83 8.29
CA SER A 144 -19.29 -3.52 8.87
C SER A 144 -19.51 -3.66 10.36
#